data_AF-A0A484KD68-F1
#
_entry.id   AF-A0A484KD68-F1
#
_cell.length_a   1.000
_cell.length_b   1.000
_cell.length_c   1.000
_cell.angle_alpha   90.00
_cell.angle_beta   90.00
_cell.angle_gamma   90.00
#
_symmetry.space_group_name_H-M   'P 1'
#
loop_
_entity.id
_entity.type
_entity.pdbx_description
1 polymer ?
#
loop_
_entity_poly.entity_id
_entity_poly.type
_entity_poly.pdbx_seq_one_letter_code
_entity_poly.pdbx_strand_id
1 'polypeptide(L)' 'MSRSNRNAIVAVGLVAFAAAGLAFPFYMASRSSRSTPVIDASKALPPQATFRGPYINTGSRDIGPDHRTYSKN' A
#
# COMPACT_ATOMS: atom_id res chain seq x y z
N MET A 1 4.12 37.54 -33.77
CA MET A 1 3.26 36.43 -33.30
C MET A 1 1.93 36.99 -32.77
N SER A 2 0.79 36.50 -33.25
CA SER A 2 -0.54 36.98 -32.82
C SER A 2 -0.84 36.60 -31.36
N ARG A 3 -1.74 37.34 -30.68
CA ARG A 3 -2.28 36.95 -29.36
C ARG A 3 -2.85 35.53 -29.37
N SER A 4 -3.55 35.17 -30.46
CA SER A 4 -4.11 33.82 -30.62
C SER A 4 -3.03 32.73 -30.60
N ASN A 5 -1.91 32.93 -31.31
CA ASN A 5 -0.80 31.97 -31.32
C ASN A 5 -0.16 31.79 -29.92
N ARG A 6 -0.04 32.86 -29.13
CA ARG A 6 0.46 32.77 -27.74
C ARG A 6 -0.51 32.01 -26.85
N ASN A 7 -1.80 32.28 -26.97
CA ASN A 7 -2.83 31.57 -26.21
C ASN A 7 -2.87 30.09 -26.57
N ALA A 8 -2.68 29.74 -27.85
CA ALA A 8 -2.60 28.35 -28.28
C ALA A 8 -1.42 27.61 -27.63
N ILE A 9 -0.23 28.22 -27.60
CA ILE A 9 0.94 27.63 -26.93
C ILE A 9 0.67 27.41 -25.45
N VAL A 10 0.11 28.41 -24.76
CA VAL A 10 -0.22 28.30 -23.33
C VAL A 10 -1.27 27.23 -23.08
N ALA A 11 -2.32 27.17 -23.90
CA ALA A 11 -3.38 26.17 -23.79
C ALA A 11 -2.84 24.75 -23.97
N VAL A 12 -1.99 24.53 -24.97
CA VAL A 12 -1.33 23.22 -25.19
C VAL A 12 -0.47 22.85 -23.98
N GLY A 13 0.33 23.79 -23.46
CA GLY A 13 1.15 23.56 -22.28
C GLY A 13 0.32 23.20 -21.05
N LEU A 14 -0.77 23.92 -20.82
CA LEU A 14 -1.68 23.69 -19.69
C LEU A 14 -2.35 22.32 -19.76
N VAL A 15 -2.85 21.94 -20.94
CA VAL A 15 -3.47 20.64 -21.18
C VAL A 15 -2.46 19.51 -20.97
N ALA A 16 -1.25 19.63 -21.52
CA ALA A 16 -0.20 18.64 -21.36
C ALA A 16 0.21 18.47 -19.89
N PHE A 17 0.39 19.59 -19.17
CA PHE A 17 0.73 19.57 -17.75
C PHE A 17 -0.38 18.92 -16.91
N ALA A 18 -1.63 19.32 -17.10
CA ALA A 18 -2.76 18.75 -16.39
C ALA A 18 -2.93 17.25 -16.67
N ALA A 19 -2.79 16.83 -17.94
CA ALA A 19 -2.85 15.42 -18.32
C ALA A 19 -1.75 14.59 -17.65
N ALA A 20 -0.51 15.10 -17.62
CA ALA A 20 0.59 14.43 -16.95
C ALA A 20 0.36 14.31 -15.43
N GLY A 21 -0.09 15.39 -14.78
CA GLY A 21 -0.38 15.40 -13.34
C GLY A 21 -1.51 14.43 -12.96
N LEU A 22 -2.57 14.38 -13.76
CA LEU A 22 -3.69 13.45 -13.54
C LEU A 22 -3.32 11.99 -13.85
N ALA A 23 -2.44 11.75 -14.83
CA ALA A 23 -1.99 10.41 -15.18
C ALA A 23 -0.95 9.85 -14.19
N PHE A 24 -0.22 10.71 -13.48
CA PHE A 24 0.87 10.33 -12.57
C PHE A 24 0.49 9.26 -11.51
N PRO A 25 -0.61 9.39 -10.74
CA PRO A 25 -0.96 8.37 -9.74
C PRO A 25 -1.25 7.01 -10.39
N PHE A 26 -1.87 6.96 -11.57
CA PHE A 26 -2.14 5.71 -12.29
C PHE A 26 -0.86 5.08 -12.82
N TYR A 27 0.05 5.90 -13.35
CA TYR A 27 1.36 5.44 -13.78
C TYR A 27 2.14 4.82 -12.60
N MET A 28 2.16 5.47 -11.44
CA MET A 28 2.81 4.95 -10.24
C MET A 28 2.13 3.69 -9.70
N ALA A 29 0.80 3.65 -9.63
CA ALA A 29 0.06 2.47 -9.20
C ALA A 29 0.33 1.26 -10.13
N SER A 30 0.34 1.48 -11.45
CA SER A 30 0.60 0.44 -12.45
C SER A 30 2.05 -0.08 -12.46
N ARG A 31 2.99 0.70 -11.91
CA ARG A 31 4.38 0.29 -11.69
C ARG A 31 4.59 -0.36 -10.34
N SER A 32 3.99 0.16 -9.28
CA SER A 32 4.02 -0.42 -7.94
C SER A 32 3.45 -1.84 -7.91
N SER A 33 2.39 -2.09 -8.67
CA SER A 33 1.80 -3.43 -8.85
C SER A 33 2.62 -4.37 -9.74
N ARG A 34 3.60 -3.85 -10.52
CA ARG A 34 4.53 -4.65 -11.34
C ARG A 34 5.92 -4.81 -10.73
N SER A 35 6.31 -3.93 -9.80
CA SER A 35 7.47 -4.17 -8.95
C SER A 35 7.13 -5.34 -8.04
N THR A 36 7.92 -6.40 -8.15
CA THR A 36 7.99 -7.53 -7.23
C THR A 36 7.50 -7.14 -5.84
N PRO A 37 6.49 -7.81 -5.28
CA PRO A 37 5.99 -7.45 -3.96
C PRO A 37 7.17 -7.42 -3.00
N VAL A 38 7.39 -6.27 -2.37
CA VAL A 38 8.46 -6.10 -1.36
C VAL A 38 8.32 -7.15 -0.25
N ILE A 39 7.10 -7.64 -0.06
CA ILE A 39 6.72 -8.72 0.84
C ILE A 39 6.45 -9.97 0.00
N ASP A 40 7.43 -10.88 -0.01
CA ASP A 40 7.22 -12.23 -0.49
C ASP A 40 6.35 -13.00 0.53
N ALA A 41 5.11 -13.28 0.16
CA ALA A 41 4.18 -14.05 1.00
C ALA A 41 4.56 -15.53 1.15
N SER A 42 5.46 -16.04 0.29
CA SER A 42 6.03 -17.37 0.41
C SER A 42 7.24 -17.42 1.34
N LYS A 43 7.80 -16.24 1.69
CA LYS A 43 8.89 -16.14 2.66
C LYS A 43 8.32 -16.21 4.08
N ALA A 44 8.80 -17.17 4.87
CA ALA A 44 8.49 -17.23 6.28
C ALA A 44 8.84 -15.89 6.94
N LEU A 45 7.90 -15.37 7.72
CA LEU A 45 8.10 -14.14 8.49
C LEU A 45 9.35 -14.33 9.38
N PRO A 46 10.22 -13.30 9.49
CA PRO A 46 11.35 -13.37 10.40
C PRO A 46 10.85 -13.69 11.81
N PRO A 47 11.59 -14.43 12.65
CA PRO A 47 11.11 -14.87 13.96
C PRO A 47 10.53 -13.71 14.78
N GLN A 48 11.14 -12.53 14.71
CA GLN A 48 10.69 -11.31 15.39
C GLN A 48 9.30 -10.81 14.92
N ALA A 49 8.89 -11.11 13.69
CA ALA A 49 7.55 -10.85 13.14
C ALA A 49 6.59 -12.03 13.33
N THR A 50 7.09 -13.28 13.38
CA THR A 50 6.30 -14.50 13.65
C THR A 50 5.92 -14.66 15.11
N PHE A 51 6.79 -14.24 16.05
CA PHE A 51 6.48 -14.20 17.49
C PHE A 51 5.40 -13.18 17.82
N ARG A 52 5.03 -12.32 16.85
CA ARG A 52 3.85 -11.49 16.93
C ARG A 52 2.62 -12.27 16.46
N GLY A 53 2.26 -13.31 17.21
CA GLY A 53 0.98 -14.01 17.03
C GLY A 53 -0.21 -13.02 17.11
N PRO A 54 -1.46 -13.48 16.89
CA PRO A 54 -2.65 -12.63 16.75
C PRO A 54 -2.92 -11.59 17.85
N TYR A 55 -2.19 -11.62 18.95
CA TYR A 55 -2.35 -10.73 20.11
C TYR A 55 -0.99 -10.19 20.54
N ILE A 56 -0.53 -9.10 19.91
CA ILE A 56 0.73 -8.48 20.30
C ILE A 56 0.62 -7.03 20.79
N ASN A 57 -0.60 -6.54 20.99
CA ASN A 57 -0.85 -5.27 21.66
C ASN A 57 -2.10 -5.29 22.57
N THR A 58 -2.56 -6.45 23.07
CA THR A 58 -3.77 -6.48 23.93
C THR A 58 -3.49 -6.23 25.41
N GLY A 59 -2.22 -6.27 25.84
CA GLY A 59 -1.85 -6.14 27.27
C GLY A 59 -2.43 -7.25 28.17
N SER A 60 -3.18 -8.20 27.61
CA SER A 60 -3.72 -9.34 28.33
C SER A 60 -2.63 -10.40 28.49
N ARG A 61 -2.29 -10.70 29.74
CA ARG A 61 -1.37 -11.81 30.09
C ARG A 61 -1.95 -13.19 29.79
N ASP A 62 -3.22 -13.26 29.39
CA ASP A 62 -3.99 -14.49 29.40
C ASP A 62 -4.67 -14.63 28.03
N ILE A 63 -4.18 -15.57 27.20
CA ILE A 63 -4.86 -16.78 26.70
C ILE A 63 -3.89 -17.43 25.69
N GLY A 64 -2.94 -18.22 26.20
CA GLY A 64 -2.47 -19.41 25.49
C GLY A 64 -3.42 -20.57 25.80
N PRO A 65 -3.31 -21.73 25.12
CA PRO A 65 -4.13 -22.90 25.44
C PRO A 65 -4.03 -23.20 26.93
N ASP A 66 -5.12 -23.01 27.67
CA ASP A 66 -5.15 -23.37 29.08
C ASP A 66 -4.91 -24.88 29.17
N HIS A 67 -4.04 -25.29 30.09
CA HIS A 67 -3.77 -26.70 30.38
C HIS A 67 -4.98 -27.37 31.06
N ARG A 68 -5.99 -26.58 31.45
CA ARG A 68 -7.22 -27.08 32.05
C ARG A 68 -8.23 -27.45 30.96
N THR A 69 -8.60 -28.73 30.95
CA THR A 69 -9.77 -29.21 30.21
C THR A 69 -11.03 -28.85 31.00
N TYR A 70 -11.78 -27.85 30.53
CA TYR A 70 -13.10 -27.55 31.09
C TYR A 70 -14.11 -28.56 30.55
N SER A 71 -14.70 -29.37 31.43
CA SER A 71 -15.80 -30.27 31.07
C SER A 71 -17.06 -29.44 30.81
N LYS A 72 -17.62 -29.57 29.61
CA LYS A 72 -18.90 -28.94 29.26
C LYS A 72 -20.01 -29.95 29.54
N ASN A 73 -20.89 -29.62 30.49
CA ASN A 73 -22.16 -30.31 30.69
C ASN A 73 -23.05 -30.17 29.45
#